data_AF-A0A3M1AEI4-F1
#
_entry.id   AF-A0A3M1AEI4-F1
#
_cell.length_a   1.000
_cell.length_b   1.000
_cell.length_c   1.000
_cell.angle_alpha   90.00
_cell.angle_beta   90.00
_cell.angle_gamma   90.00
#
_symmetry.space_group_name_H-M   'P 1'
#
loop_
_entity.id
_entity.type
_entity.pdbx_description
1 polymer ?
#
loop_
_entity_poly.entity_id
_entity_poly.type
_entity_poly.pdbx_seq_one_letter_code
_entity_poly.pdbx_strand_id
1 'polypeptide(L)'
;MRTKLENAQRIISDIDHLIGEMLKLRRKVTKLVSEKNDGNQSFRPVRETEWFGMWAGRKDMEGISSREWLKKLRDKHWNKQ
;
A
#
# COMPACT_ATOMS: atom_id res chain seq x y z
N MET A 1 -14.07 1.59 32.02
CA MET A 1 -12.71 1.36 31.45
C MET A 1 -12.63 0.06 30.65
N ARG A 2 -13.13 -1.09 31.14
CA ARG A 2 -13.17 -2.37 30.39
C ARG A 2 -13.82 -2.30 29.00
N THR A 3 -14.96 -1.63 28.90
CA THR A 3 -15.74 -1.51 27.66
C THR A 3 -15.01 -0.82 26.50
N LYS A 4 -14.13 0.15 26.78
CA LYS A 4 -13.33 0.82 25.73
C LYS A 4 -12.24 -0.11 25.17
N LEU A 5 -11.67 -0.97 26.02
CA LEU A 5 -10.66 -1.94 25.62
C LEU A 5 -11.27 -3.06 24.77
N GLU A 6 -12.44 -3.57 25.18
CA GLU A 6 -13.21 -4.57 24.43
C GLU A 6 -13.64 -4.04 23.06
N ASN A 7 -14.09 -2.78 22.99
CA ASN A 7 -14.41 -2.14 21.71
C ASN A 7 -13.18 -2.00 20.80
N ALA A 8 -12.02 -1.63 21.35
CA ALA A 8 -10.78 -1.55 20.57
C ALA A 8 -10.34 -2.91 20.04
N GLN A 9 -10.45 -3.97 20.85
CA GLN A 9 -10.15 -5.35 20.42
C GLN A 9 -11.09 -5.81 19.30
N ARG A 10 -12.38 -5.46 19.37
CA ARG A 10 -13.33 -5.77 18.30
C ARG A 10 -12.95 -5.08 16.99
N ILE A 11 -12.63 -3.79 17.05
CA ILE A 11 -12.20 -3.02 15.87
C ILE A 11 -10.93 -3.60 15.26
N ILE A 12 -9.96 -4.01 16.08
CA ILE A 12 -8.74 -4.67 15.59
C ILE A 12 -9.08 -5.97 14.86
N SER A 13 -9.96 -6.80 15.45
CA SER A 13 -10.39 -8.06 14.82
C SER A 13 -11.11 -7.82 13.48
N ASP A 14 -11.93 -6.77 13.38
CA ASP A 14 -12.61 -6.40 12.13
C ASP A 14 -11.60 -5.95 11.07
N ILE A 15 -10.58 -5.17 11.46
CA ILE A 15 -9.50 -4.74 10.57
C ILE A 15 -8.71 -5.94 10.05
N ASP A 16 -8.32 -6.87 10.93
CA ASP A 16 -7.57 -8.07 10.55
C ASP A 16 -8.36 -8.95 9.57
N HIS A 17 -9.68 -9.07 9.78
CA HIS A 17 -10.57 -9.77 8.86
C HIS A 17 -10.57 -9.12 7.47
N LEU A 18 -10.75 -7.79 7.41
CA LEU A 18 -10.76 -7.04 6.16
C LEU A 18 -9.42 -7.13 5.42
N ILE A 19 -8.30 -7.08 6.14
CA ILE A 19 -6.97 -7.30 5.57
C ILE A 19 -6.88 -8.69 4.93
N GLY A 20 -7.41 -9.72 5.59
CA GLY A 20 -7.48 -11.08 5.05
C GLY A 20 -8.26 -11.16 3.74
N GLU A 21 -9.44 -10.54 3.68
CA GLU A 21 -10.27 -10.51 2.47
C GLU A 21 -9.61 -9.72 1.32
N MET A 22 -8.99 -8.58 1.61
CA MET A 22 -8.22 -7.81 0.62
C MET A 22 -7.05 -8.62 0.03
N LEU A 23 -6.35 -9.40 0.86
CA LEU A 23 -5.27 -10.26 0.39
C LEU A 23 -5.79 -11.39 -0.51
N LYS A 24 -6.95 -12.00 -0.19
CA LYS A 24 -7.59 -12.99 -1.06
C LYS A 24 -7.97 -12.39 -2.41
N LEU A 25 -8.59 -11.20 -2.41
CA LEU A 25 -8.96 -10.50 -3.63
C LEU A 25 -7.73 -10.18 -4.49
N ARG A 26 -6.65 -9.68 -3.87
CA ARG A 26 -5.39 -9.41 -4.56
C ARG A 26 -4.82 -10.65 -5.23
N ARG A 27 -4.83 -11.81 -4.57
CA ARG A 27 -4.38 -13.08 -5.18
C ARG A 27 -5.22 -13.46 -6.40
N LYS A 28 -6.55 -13.31 -6.32
CA LYS A 28 -7.44 -13.55 -7.47
C LYS A 28 -7.11 -12.63 -8.64
N VAL A 29 -6.90 -11.34 -8.39
CA VAL A 29 -6.50 -10.37 -9.43
C VAL A 29 -5.16 -10.74 -10.03
N THR A 30 -4.15 -11.06 -9.22
CA THR A 30 -2.84 -11.48 -9.73
C THR A 30 -2.95 -12.72 -10.61
N LYS A 31 -3.73 -13.73 -10.20
CA LYS A 31 -3.96 -14.94 -11.00
C LYS A 31 -4.60 -14.62 -12.36
N LEU A 32 -5.68 -13.83 -12.37
CA LEU A 32 -6.35 -13.41 -13.61
C LEU A 32 -5.45 -12.61 -14.54
N VAL A 33 -4.55 -11.79 -13.99
CA VAL A 33 -3.60 -11.01 -14.79
C VAL A 33 -2.47 -11.89 -15.34
N SER A 34 -1.96 -12.84 -14.55
CA SER A 34 -0.97 -13.81 -15.01
C SER A 34 -1.51 -14.71 -16.12
N GLU A 35 -2.77 -15.13 -16.04
CA GLU A 35 -3.44 -15.93 -17.08
C GLU A 35 -3.70 -15.13 -18.37
N LYS A 36 -3.76 -13.80 -18.30
CA LYS A 36 -4.00 -12.93 -19.46
C LYS A 36 -2.71 -12.45 -20.16
N ASN A 37 -1.55 -12.55 -19.50
CA ASN A 37 -0.27 -12.04 -19.99
C ASN A 37 0.62 -13.14 -20.55
N ASP A 38 0.18 -13.77 -21.63
CA ASP A 38 0.91 -14.79 -22.38
C ASP A 38 1.97 -14.19 -23.34
N GLY A 39 2.59 -13.05 -23.01
CA GLY A 39 3.63 -12.56 -23.93
C GLY A 39 4.49 -11.33 -23.64
N ASN A 40 4.11 -10.32 -22.84
CA ASN A 40 5.06 -9.19 -22.70
C ASN A 40 4.90 -8.20 -21.54
N GLN A 41 4.04 -8.45 -20.56
CA GLN A 41 3.96 -7.57 -19.38
C GLN A 41 3.89 -8.40 -18.11
N SER A 42 5.05 -8.68 -17.51
CA SER A 42 5.12 -9.23 -16.16
C SER A 42 4.48 -8.22 -15.20
N PHE A 43 3.30 -8.55 -14.68
CA PHE A 43 2.65 -7.76 -13.64
C PHE A 43 3.47 -7.96 -12.36
N ARG A 44 4.38 -7.03 -12.09
CA ARG A 44 5.20 -7.08 -10.88
C ARG A 44 4.26 -7.01 -9.66
N PRO A 45 4.41 -7.89 -8.66
CA PRO A 45 3.71 -7.77 -7.40
C PRO A 45 3.85 -6.34 -6.87
N VAL A 46 2.81 -5.77 -6.26
CA VAL A 46 2.88 -4.40 -5.67
C VAL A 46 4.07 -4.25 -4.69
N ARG A 47 4.58 -5.35 -4.11
CA ARG A 47 5.78 -5.34 -3.25
C ARG A 47 7.08 -5.14 -4.03
N GLU A 48 7.13 -5.57 -5.29
CA GLU A 48 8.26 -5.51 -6.22
C GLU A 48 8.14 -4.37 -7.24
N THR A 49 6.96 -3.73 -7.29
CA THR A 49 6.76 -2.49 -8.01
C THR A 49 7.32 -1.40 -7.12
N GLU A 50 8.33 -0.65 -7.58
CA GLU A 50 8.72 0.60 -6.93
C GLU A 50 7.44 1.41 -6.73
N TRP A 51 7.07 1.66 -5.48
CA TRP A 51 5.72 2.01 -5.01
C TRP A 51 5.22 3.38 -5.48
N PHE A 52 5.21 3.65 -6.78
CA PHE A 52 4.97 4.97 -7.35
C PHE A 52 4.19 4.93 -8.66
N GLY A 53 3.57 3.83 -9.06
CA GLY A 53 2.72 3.84 -10.27
C GLY A 53 1.66 4.97 -10.28
N MET A 54 1.08 5.30 -9.12
CA MET A 54 0.11 6.41 -8.99
C MET A 54 0.74 7.78 -8.68
N TRP A 55 2.02 7.84 -8.31
CA TRP A 55 2.65 9.08 -7.81
C TRP A 55 3.89 9.50 -8.62
N ALA A 56 4.41 8.65 -9.50
CA ALA A 56 5.56 8.90 -10.36
C ALA A 56 5.35 10.09 -11.31
N GLY A 57 4.09 10.45 -11.60
CA GLY A 57 3.74 11.62 -12.40
C GLY A 57 3.55 12.92 -11.61
N ARG A 58 3.80 12.92 -10.29
CA ARG A 58 3.67 14.13 -9.49
C ARG A 58 4.88 15.05 -9.69
N LYS A 59 4.60 16.33 -9.96
CA LYS A 59 5.65 17.36 -10.12
C LYS A 59 6.61 17.46 -8.95
N ASP A 60 6.16 17.19 -7.72
CA ASP A 60 7.02 17.25 -6.52
C ASP A 60 7.86 15.98 -6.29
N MET A 61 7.71 14.95 -7.14
CA MET A 61 8.51 13.73 -7.13
C MET A 61 9.48 13.63 -8.31
N GLU A 62 9.41 14.55 -9.26
CA GLU A 62 10.25 14.54 -10.45
C GLU A 62 11.74 14.66 -10.06
N GLY A 63 12.56 13.74 -10.58
CA GLY A 63 14.01 13.75 -10.35
C GLY A 63 14.48 13.32 -8.96
N ILE A 64 13.59 12.84 -8.07
CA ILE A 64 13.98 12.37 -6.72
C ILE A 64 13.52 10.95 -6.45
N SER A 65 14.29 10.23 -5.63
CA SER A 65 13.89 8.87 -5.23
C SER A 65 12.66 8.90 -4.31
N SER A 66 11.84 7.88 -4.45
CA SER A 66 10.73 7.50 -3.57
C SER A 66 11.00 7.67 -2.08
N ARG A 67 12.15 7.17 -1.64
CA ARG A 67 12.57 7.17 -0.23
C ARG A 67 12.91 8.57 0.23
N GLU A 68 13.50 9.37 -0.65
CA GLU A 68 13.84 10.76 -0.38
C GLU A 68 12.60 11.65 -0.31
N TRP A 69 11.62 11.45 -1.20
CA TRP A 69 10.35 12.17 -1.12
C TRP A 69 9.59 11.87 0.18
N LEU A 70 9.49 10.58 0.58
CA LEU A 70 8.86 10.20 1.85
C LEU A 70 9.56 10.81 3.07
N LYS A 71 10.89 10.88 3.02
CA LYS A 71 11.68 11.55 4.07
C LYS A 71 11.34 13.04 4.15
N LYS A 72 11.31 13.75 3.01
CA LYS A 72 10.93 15.17 2.94
C LYS A 72 9.51 15.42 3.45
N LEU A 73 8.56 14.56 3.07
CA LEU A 73 7.17 14.66 3.51
C LEU A 73 7.04 14.48 5.03
N ARG A 74 7.72 13.46 5.57
CA ARG A 74 7.77 13.20 7.01
C ARG A 74 8.37 14.39 7.74
N ASP A 75 9.53 14.87 7.32
CA ASP A 75 10.21 15.98 8.00
C ASP A 75 9.35 17.25 7.95
N LYS A 76 8.63 17.52 6.84
CA LYS A 76 7.73 18.68 6.71
C LYS A 76 6.51 18.66 7.66
N HIS A 77 5.93 17.48 7.90
CA HIS A 77 4.68 17.38 8.66
C HIS A 77 4.91 16.97 10.12
N TRP A 78 6.00 16.27 10.41
CA TRP A 78 6.30 15.70 11.73
C TRP A 78 7.41 16.44 12.48
N ASN A 79 8.31 17.17 11.80
CA ASN A 79 9.25 18.06 12.48
C ASN A 79 8.68 19.49 12.58
N LYS A 80 7.51 19.62 13.20
CA LYS A 80 7.13 20.92 13.77
C LYS A 80 7.81 21.03 15.14
N GLN A 81 8.98 21.67 15.16
CA GLN A 81 9.47 22.36 16.37
C GLN A 81 8.81 23.73 16.42
#